data_AF-A0A9D1RHV7-F1
#
_entry.id   AF-A0A9D1RHV7-F1
#
_cell.length_a   1.000
_cell.length_b   1.000
_cell.length_c   1.000
_cell.angle_alpha   90.00
_cell.angle_beta   90.00
_cell.angle_gamma   90.00
#
_symmetry.space_group_name_H-M   'P 1'
#
loop_
_entity.id
_entity.type
_entity.pdbx_description
1 polymer ?
#
loop_
_entity_poly.entity_id
_entity_poly.type
_entity_poly.pdbx_seq_one_letter_code
_entity_poly.pdbx_strand_id
1 'polypeptide(L)'
;MRKAILIILFAFCTANLFSVPAERKPVTITQPNGKTLTFMLKGDERLNWCETMDGYTLLRDEEGNLCYACIDENGDMTSSGILACNAEERDVRELLFLKKIERGLFFSSSQVEKARKRSI
;
A
#
# COMPACT_ATOMS: atom_id res chain seq x y z
N MET A 1 16.49 -55.24 8.42
CA MET A 1 15.95 -54.45 7.29
C MET A 1 14.53 -53.97 7.61
N ARG A 2 14.37 -52.98 8.51
CA ARG A 2 13.05 -52.42 8.90
C ARG A 2 13.04 -50.88 8.95
N LYS A 3 14.19 -50.24 8.75
CA LYS A 3 14.34 -48.77 8.76
C LYS A 3 14.20 -48.13 7.37
N ALA A 4 14.31 -48.92 6.29
CA ALA A 4 14.25 -48.41 4.92
C ALA A 4 12.83 -48.05 4.44
N ILE A 5 11.79 -48.60 5.07
CA ILE A 5 10.39 -48.37 4.66
C ILE A 5 9.88 -46.99 5.13
N LEU A 6 10.41 -46.45 6.23
CA LEU A 6 9.98 -45.16 6.79
C LEU A 6 10.51 -43.95 6.00
N ILE A 7 11.55 -44.11 5.18
CA ILE A 7 12.14 -43.00 4.41
C ILE A 7 11.39 -42.79 3.08
N ILE A 8 10.82 -43.85 2.50
CA ILE A 8 10.13 -43.79 1.20
C ILE A 8 8.76 -43.11 1.31
N LEU A 9 8.12 -43.12 2.49
CA LEU A 9 6.84 -42.46 2.72
C LEU A 9 6.93 -40.93 2.84
N PHE A 10 8.14 -40.38 3.07
CA PHE A 10 8.35 -38.93 3.21
C PHE A 10 8.61 -38.23 1.85
N ALA A 11 8.79 -38.99 0.78
CA ALA A 11 9.26 -38.48 -0.51
C ALA A 11 8.16 -37.97 -1.46
N PHE A 12 6.88 -38.06 -1.11
CA PHE A 12 5.77 -37.80 -2.05
C PHE A 12 4.91 -36.56 -1.78
N CYS A 13 5.31 -35.70 -0.84
CA CYS A 13 4.62 -34.42 -0.57
C CYS A 13 5.46 -33.22 -1.02
N THR A 14 5.87 -33.18 -2.29
CA THR A 14 6.24 -31.92 -2.93
C THR A 14 4.96 -31.26 -3.44
N ALA A 15 4.19 -30.67 -2.53
CA ALA A 15 3.06 -29.82 -2.88
C ALA A 15 3.61 -28.65 -3.72
N ASN A 16 3.17 -28.55 -4.97
CA ASN A 16 3.48 -27.42 -5.83
C ASN A 16 2.83 -26.17 -5.22
N LEU A 17 3.64 -25.34 -4.57
CA LEU A 17 3.25 -24.00 -4.10
C LEU A 17 3.14 -23.08 -5.32
N PHE A 18 1.98 -23.09 -5.98
CA PHE A 18 1.69 -22.09 -7.00
C PHE A 18 1.47 -20.75 -6.31
N SER A 19 2.34 -19.77 -6.59
CA SER A 19 2.11 -18.39 -6.17
C SER A 19 0.95 -17.83 -7.00
N VAL A 20 -0.16 -17.49 -6.34
CA VAL A 20 -1.27 -16.76 -6.97
C VAL A 20 -0.89 -15.27 -6.97
N PRO A 21 -0.80 -14.61 -8.14
CA PRO A 21 -0.57 -13.17 -8.18
C PRO A 21 -1.66 -12.44 -7.40
N ALA A 22 -1.27 -11.47 -6.57
CA ALA A 22 -2.23 -10.66 -5.84
C ALA A 22 -3.14 -9.90 -6.82
N GLU A 23 -4.45 -10.10 -6.69
CA GLU A 23 -5.42 -9.48 -7.56
C GLU A 23 -5.56 -7.99 -7.23
N ARG A 24 -5.30 -7.12 -8.20
CA ARG A 24 -5.38 -5.67 -8.05
C ARG A 24 -6.81 -5.19 -8.28
N LYS A 25 -7.64 -5.27 -7.26
CA LYS A 25 -9.03 -4.77 -7.28
C LYS A 25 -9.17 -3.46 -6.50
N PRO A 26 -10.09 -2.55 -6.91
CA PRO A 26 -10.46 -1.41 -6.09
C PRO A 26 -11.00 -1.87 -4.74
N VAL A 27 -10.60 -1.17 -3.68
CA VAL A 27 -11.07 -1.37 -2.32
C VAL A 27 -11.83 -0.13 -1.90
N THR A 28 -13.01 -0.31 -1.33
CA THR A 28 -13.83 0.78 -0.79
C THR A 28 -13.92 0.67 0.72
N ILE A 29 -13.64 1.77 1.43
CA ILE A 29 -13.75 1.89 2.88
C ILE A 29 -14.54 3.14 3.26
N THR A 30 -15.08 3.14 4.47
CA THR A 30 -15.58 4.35 5.14
C THR A 30 -14.51 4.87 6.08
N GLN A 31 -14.15 6.15 5.93
CA GLN A 31 -13.16 6.82 6.76
C GLN A 31 -13.76 7.26 8.11
N PRO A 32 -12.96 7.60 9.13
CA PRO A 32 -13.47 8.03 10.44
C PRO A 32 -14.38 9.26 10.41
N ASN A 33 -14.22 10.11 9.38
CA ASN A 33 -15.08 11.28 9.16
C ASN A 33 -16.42 10.95 8.46
N GLY A 34 -16.70 9.67 8.20
CA GLY A 34 -17.91 9.18 7.55
C GLY A 34 -17.90 9.21 6.03
N LYS A 35 -16.90 9.82 5.38
CA LYS A 35 -16.79 9.85 3.92
C LYS A 35 -16.31 8.51 3.35
N THR A 36 -16.63 8.24 2.09
CA THR A 36 -16.18 7.02 1.41
C THR A 36 -14.87 7.26 0.68
N LEU A 37 -14.02 6.23 0.65
CA LEU A 37 -12.80 6.21 -0.14
C LEU A 37 -12.70 4.89 -0.91
N THR A 38 -12.66 4.98 -2.23
CA THR A 38 -12.31 3.90 -3.15
C THR A 38 -10.89 4.13 -3.68
N PHE A 39 -10.03 3.12 -3.54
CA PHE A 39 -8.61 3.21 -3.89
C PHE A 39 -8.08 1.88 -4.43
N MET A 40 -6.91 1.94 -5.06
CA MET A 40 -6.13 0.79 -5.51
C MET A 40 -4.93 0.58 -4.60
N LEU A 41 -4.72 -0.67 -4.14
CA LEU A 41 -3.46 -1.04 -3.50
C LEU A 41 -2.37 -1.21 -4.58
N LYS A 42 -1.18 -0.66 -4.33
CA LYS A 42 -0.03 -0.67 -5.23
C LYS A 42 1.21 -1.13 -4.49
N GLY A 43 2.21 -1.58 -5.26
CA GLY A 43 3.50 -2.02 -4.74
C GLY A 43 3.58 -3.51 -4.44
N ASP A 44 4.49 -3.88 -3.53
CA ASP A 44 4.83 -5.25 -3.13
C ASP A 44 4.92 -5.40 -1.60
N GLU A 45 5.40 -6.54 -1.10
CA GLU A 45 5.50 -6.77 0.36
C GLU A 45 6.47 -5.82 1.07
N ARG A 46 7.36 -5.14 0.33
CA ARG A 46 8.41 -4.28 0.87
C ARG A 46 8.02 -2.81 0.81
N LEU A 47 7.39 -2.42 -0.29
CA LEU A 47 7.00 -1.07 -0.58
C LEU A 47 5.60 -1.08 -1.19
N ASN A 48 4.62 -0.73 -0.37
CA ASN A 48 3.23 -0.59 -0.80
C ASN A 48 2.67 0.77 -0.44
N TRP A 49 1.68 1.19 -1.22
CA TRP A 49 0.93 2.42 -1.02
C TRP A 49 -0.47 2.24 -1.61
N CYS A 50 -1.33 3.22 -1.37
CA CYS A 50 -2.66 3.25 -1.95
C CYS A 50 -2.78 4.42 -2.92
N GLU A 51 -3.66 4.33 -3.90
CA GLU A 51 -3.89 5.37 -4.91
C GLU A 51 -5.39 5.58 -5.09
N THR A 52 -5.87 6.83 -5.00
CA THR A 52 -7.28 7.13 -5.29
C THR A 52 -7.62 6.81 -6.74
N MET A 53 -8.90 6.65 -7.06
CA MET A 53 -9.33 6.39 -8.44
C MET A 53 -8.96 7.51 -9.43
N ASP A 54 -8.67 8.71 -8.93
CA ASP A 54 -8.22 9.86 -9.72
C ASP A 54 -6.71 10.19 -9.55
N GLY A 55 -5.93 9.26 -8.99
CA GLY A 55 -4.47 9.25 -9.11
C GLY A 55 -3.67 9.92 -7.99
N TYR A 56 -4.28 10.25 -6.86
CA TYR A 56 -3.53 10.76 -5.71
C TYR A 56 -2.97 9.60 -4.87
N THR A 57 -1.67 9.67 -4.59
CA THR A 57 -0.99 8.71 -3.71
C THR A 57 -1.45 8.91 -2.26
N LEU A 58 -1.65 7.80 -1.56
CA LEU A 58 -2.13 7.74 -0.19
C LEU A 58 -1.15 6.95 0.69
N LEU A 59 -0.97 7.45 1.90
CA LEU A 59 -0.22 6.78 2.96
C LEU A 59 -1.07 6.68 4.22
N ARG A 60 -0.74 5.70 5.06
CA ARG A 60 -1.36 5.59 6.38
C ARG A 60 -0.70 6.58 7.34
N ASP A 61 -1.50 7.27 8.13
CA ASP A 61 -1.02 7.99 9.30
C ASP A 61 -0.72 7.02 10.46
N GLU A 62 -0.35 7.58 11.63
CA GLU A 62 -0.04 6.80 12.83
C GLU A 62 -1.24 6.03 13.39
N GLU A 63 -2.47 6.48 13.11
CA GLU A 63 -3.72 5.83 13.50
C GLU A 63 -4.17 4.76 12.48
N GLY A 64 -3.48 4.67 11.34
CA GLY A 64 -3.78 3.73 10.27
C GLY A 64 -4.78 4.26 9.23
N ASN A 65 -5.21 5.52 9.33
CA ASN A 65 -6.15 6.13 8.39
C ASN A 65 -5.46 6.48 7.07
N LEU A 66 -6.18 6.36 5.95
CA LEU A 66 -5.63 6.71 4.64
C LEU A 66 -5.72 8.21 4.39
N CYS A 67 -4.56 8.85 4.31
CA CYS A 67 -4.39 10.27 4.05
C CYS A 67 -3.68 10.52 2.72
N TYR A 68 -3.89 11.69 2.12
CA TYR A 68 -3.13 12.11 0.95
C TYR A 68 -1.63 12.18 1.27
N ALA A 69 -0.79 11.71 0.35
CA ALA A 69 0.66 11.83 0.49
C ALA A 69 1.13 13.23 0.09
N CYS A 70 2.24 13.68 0.68
CA CYS A 70 2.99 14.86 0.28
C CYS A 70 4.49 14.61 0.35
N ILE A 71 5.27 15.52 -0.23
CA ILE A 71 6.73 15.51 -0.14
C ILE A 71 7.17 16.43 0.99
N ASP A 72 8.02 15.93 1.89
CA ASP A 72 8.61 16.71 2.97
C ASP A 72 9.83 17.53 2.49
N GLU A 73 10.46 18.27 3.42
CA GLU A 73 11.64 19.08 3.12
C GLU A 73 12.86 18.26 2.67
N ASN A 74 12.90 16.96 2.98
CA ASN A 74 13.96 16.03 2.60
C ASN A 74 13.71 15.38 1.23
N GLY A 75 12.56 15.64 0.60
CA GLY A 75 12.16 14.97 -0.63
C GLY A 75 11.54 13.59 -0.38
N ASP A 76 11.22 13.25 0.86
CA ASP A 76 10.60 11.98 1.23
C ASP A 76 9.08 12.07 1.14
N MET A 77 8.46 11.01 0.63
CA MET A 77 7.01 10.90 0.60
C MET A 77 6.49 10.54 1.98
N THR A 78 5.62 11.39 2.53
CA THR A 78 5.04 11.25 3.88
C THR A 78 3.53 11.45 3.86
N SER A 79 2.84 11.06 4.94
CA SER A 79 1.42 11.32 5.13
C SER A 79 1.19 12.81 5.43
N SER A 80 0.22 13.43 4.76
CA SER A 80 -0.18 14.81 5.05
C SER A 80 -1.06 14.96 6.29
N GLY A 81 -1.60 13.85 6.81
CA GLY A 81 -2.63 13.86 7.85
C GLY A 81 -4.01 14.36 7.38
N ILE A 82 -4.20 14.64 6.09
CA ILE A 82 -5.50 14.99 5.51
C ILE A 82 -6.15 13.70 5.00
N LEU A 83 -7.21 13.27 5.68
CA LEU A 83 -8.02 12.10 5.30
C LEU A 83 -8.45 12.21 3.84
N ALA A 84 -8.24 11.13 3.09
CA ALA A 84 -8.65 11.06 1.70
C ALA A 84 -10.09 10.53 1.57
N CYS A 85 -10.85 11.13 0.66
CA CYS A 85 -12.13 10.63 0.21
C CYS A 85 -12.24 10.59 -1.33
N ASN A 86 -13.34 10.05 -1.81
CA ASN A 86 -13.68 10.07 -3.23
C ASN A 86 -13.81 11.51 -3.75
N ALA A 87 -13.57 11.69 -5.05
CA ALA A 87 -13.49 13.01 -5.67
C ALA A 87 -14.77 13.85 -5.49
N GLU A 88 -15.92 13.20 -5.48
CA GLU A 88 -17.25 13.79 -5.31
C GLU A 88 -17.57 14.20 -3.85
N GLU A 89 -16.82 13.69 -2.86
CA GLU A 89 -17.06 13.98 -1.42
C GLU A 89 -16.05 14.98 -0.82
N ARG A 90 -15.10 15.46 -1.63
CA ARG A 90 -14.03 16.36 -1.16
C ARG A 90 -14.56 17.69 -0.70
N ASP A 91 -14.06 18.12 0.44
CA ASP A 91 -14.33 19.46 0.94
C ASP A 91 -13.33 20.52 0.42
N VAL A 92 -13.58 21.77 0.78
CA VAL A 92 -12.74 22.91 0.37
C VAL A 92 -11.31 22.77 0.88
N ARG A 93 -11.10 22.21 2.07
CA ARG A 93 -9.76 22.03 2.65
C ARG A 93 -8.96 21.00 1.84
N GLU A 94 -9.58 19.87 1.52
CA GLU A 94 -8.98 18.85 0.64
C GLU A 94 -8.66 19.44 -0.73
N LEU A 95 -9.61 20.11 -1.39
CA LEU A 95 -9.39 20.69 -2.71
C LEU A 95 -8.25 21.74 -2.73
N LEU A 96 -8.16 22.58 -1.70
CA LEU A 96 -7.07 23.56 -1.58
C LEU A 96 -5.71 22.89 -1.35
N PHE A 97 -5.69 21.78 -0.63
CA PHE A 97 -4.47 21.00 -0.44
C PHE A 97 -4.05 20.28 -1.72
N LEU A 98 -4.98 19.63 -2.42
CA LEU A 98 -4.72 18.89 -3.66
C LEU A 98 -4.20 19.78 -4.78
N LYS A 99 -4.52 21.08 -4.79
CA LYS A 99 -3.93 22.05 -5.72
C LYS A 99 -2.43 22.27 -5.52
N LYS A 100 -1.87 21.88 -4.38
CA LYS A 100 -0.45 22.09 -4.02
C LYS A 100 0.41 20.85 -4.24
N ILE A 101 -0.20 19.70 -4.51
CA ILE A 101 0.51 18.44 -4.68
C ILE A 101 0.26 17.86 -6.07
N GLU A 102 1.21 17.10 -6.57
CA GLU A 102 1.06 16.36 -7.81
C GLU A 102 0.40 15.00 -7.57
N ARG A 103 -0.13 14.42 -8.64
CA ARG A 103 -0.63 13.03 -8.65
C ARG A 103 0.53 12.06 -8.82
N GLY A 104 0.34 10.83 -8.39
CA GLY A 104 1.34 9.77 -8.58
C GLY A 104 2.67 10.04 -7.88
N LEU A 105 2.65 10.76 -6.73
CA LEU A 105 3.83 10.90 -5.88
C LEU A 105 4.38 9.51 -5.55
N PHE A 106 5.71 9.42 -5.49
CA PHE A 106 6.41 8.17 -5.24
C PHE A 106 7.50 8.38 -4.19
N PHE A 107 7.87 7.28 -3.54
CA PHE A 107 8.91 7.27 -2.51
C PHE A 107 10.26 7.75 -3.06
N SER A 108 11.03 8.44 -2.22
CA SER A 108 12.38 8.86 -2.56
C SER A 108 13.32 7.66 -2.73
N SER A 109 14.46 7.86 -3.38
CA SER A 109 15.46 6.80 -3.52
C SER A 109 15.94 6.27 -2.15
N SER A 110 16.06 7.14 -1.16
CA SER A 110 16.43 6.78 0.23
C SER A 110 15.38 5.86 0.86
N GLN A 111 14.10 6.21 0.73
CA GLN A 111 13.00 5.40 1.25
C GLN A 111 12.95 4.02 0.58
N VAL A 112 13.12 3.97 -0.74
CA VAL A 112 13.17 2.72 -1.51
C VAL A 112 14.35 1.85 -1.07
N GLU A 113 15.54 2.44 -0.90
CA GLU A 113 16.72 1.70 -0.43
C GLU A 113 16.52 1.15 0.98
N LYS A 114 15.94 1.94 1.89
CA LYS A 114 15.61 1.50 3.25
C LYS A 114 14.61 0.35 3.25
N ALA A 115 13.58 0.41 2.40
CA ALA A 115 12.61 -0.68 2.24
C ALA A 115 13.27 -1.97 1.68
N ARG A 116 14.27 -1.84 0.79
CA ARG A 116 15.04 -2.97 0.26
C ARG A 116 15.99 -3.62 1.27
N LYS A 117 16.52 -2.86 2.22
CA LYS A 117 17.45 -3.40 3.24
C LYS A 117 16.75 -4.08 4.42
N ARG A 118 15.46 -3.82 4.64
CA ARG A 118 14.67 -4.40 5.76
C ARG A 118 14.38 -5.92 5.66
N SER A 119 14.88 -6.62 4.63
CA SER A 119 14.77 -8.10 4.56
C SER A 119 16.03 -8.77 5.06
N ILE A 120 16.16 -8.88 6.37
CA ILE A 120 17.05 -9.81 7.05
C ILE A 120 16.33 -10.27 8.32
#